data_AF-F0ZUL2-F1
#
_entry.id   AF-F0ZUL2-F1
#
_cell.length_a   1.000
_cell.length_b   1.000
_cell.length_c   1.000
_cell.angle_alpha   90.00
_cell.angle_beta   90.00
_cell.angle_gamma   90.00
#
_symmetry.space_group_name_H-M   'P 1'
#
loop_
_entity.id
_entity.type
_entity.pdbx_description
1 polymer ?
#
loop_
_entity_poly.entity_id
_entity_poly.type
_entity_poly.pdbx_seq_one_letter_code
_entity_poly.pdbx_strand_id
1 'polypeptide(L)'
;MENNNNNNNENSYNNDISESKVIQFGEIKDEYDQAKLAIVRDFPMCFYPISKLFDCERDNQVPPSSSATSKFKICQHENAHLNFCILSSFCPFEATLLMNCTNGHIPVGETIKIPKKCLEIFNSFDNCLTRKTKEFETRGFPETEERTRVVYGDNITPNKNKNSNDGTTQ
;
A
#
# COMPACT_ATOMS: atom_id res chain seq x y z
N MET A 1 24.07 43.37 43.12
CA MET A 1 22.66 43.08 43.43
C MET A 1 22.03 42.59 42.12
N GLU A 2 22.38 41.42 41.62
CA GLU A 2 21.93 40.09 42.09
C GLU A 2 20.43 40.07 42.41
N ASN A 3 19.64 39.45 41.52
CA ASN A 3 18.92 38.24 41.87
C ASN A 3 18.48 37.43 40.65
N ASN A 4 19.02 36.22 40.59
CA ASN A 4 18.53 35.09 39.80
C ASN A 4 17.14 34.65 40.31
N ASN A 5 16.30 34.15 39.41
CA ASN A 5 15.46 33.00 39.72
C ASN A 5 15.11 32.21 38.47
N ASN A 6 15.87 31.12 38.31
CA ASN A 6 15.49 29.93 37.57
C ASN A 6 14.24 29.33 38.21
N ASN A 7 13.29 28.85 37.40
CA ASN A 7 12.55 27.65 37.74
C ASN A 7 12.28 26.84 36.48
N ASN A 8 12.97 25.70 36.42
CA ASN A 8 12.67 24.55 35.60
C ASN A 8 11.22 24.13 35.83
N ASN A 9 10.50 23.79 34.77
CA ASN A 9 9.45 22.80 34.92
C ASN A 9 9.56 21.77 33.79
N GLU A 10 9.64 20.54 34.25
CA GLU A 10 9.98 19.34 33.54
C GLU A 10 8.87 18.89 32.58
N ASN A 11 9.31 18.25 31.50
CA ASN A 11 8.73 17.05 30.90
C ASN A 11 7.22 16.84 31.03
N SER A 12 6.50 17.17 29.96
CA SER A 12 5.37 16.34 29.53
C SER A 12 5.67 15.85 28.11
N TYR A 13 6.51 14.82 28.01
CA TYR A 13 6.49 13.95 26.85
C TYR A 13 5.15 13.23 26.87
N ASN A 14 4.15 13.83 26.20
CA ASN A 14 2.94 13.13 25.86
C ASN A 14 3.34 11.99 24.93
N ASN A 15 3.43 10.79 25.50
CA ASN A 15 3.38 9.54 24.77
C ASN A 15 2.00 9.46 24.13
N ASP A 16 1.85 10.13 22.98
CA ASP A 16 0.85 9.73 21.99
C ASP A 16 1.28 8.36 21.48
N ILE A 17 0.87 7.33 22.23
CA ILE A 17 0.72 5.98 21.74
C ILE A 17 -0.30 6.12 20.62
N SER A 18 0.21 6.36 19.41
CA SER A 18 -0.53 6.35 18.16
C SER A 18 -1.34 5.07 18.14
N GLU A 19 -2.63 5.17 18.46
CA GLU A 19 -3.60 4.11 18.24
C GLU A 19 -3.37 3.60 16.82
N SER A 20 -2.88 2.36 16.72
CA SER A 20 -2.78 1.67 15.46
C SER A 20 -4.18 1.66 14.88
N LYS A 21 -4.44 2.51 13.89
CA LYS A 21 -5.71 2.53 13.16
C LYS A 21 -5.85 1.15 12.51
N VAL A 22 -6.58 0.27 13.18
CA VAL A 22 -6.88 -1.05 12.66
C VAL A 22 -7.71 -0.85 11.39
N ILE A 23 -7.13 -1.20 10.24
CA ILE A 23 -7.86 -1.23 8.98
C ILE A 23 -8.76 -2.46 9.03
N GLN A 24 -10.02 -2.27 9.39
CA GLN A 24 -11.00 -3.34 9.41
C GLN A 24 -11.62 -3.48 8.02
N PHE A 25 -11.23 -4.54 7.31
CA PHE A 25 -11.97 -4.97 6.13
C PHE A 25 -13.25 -5.68 6.59
N GLY A 26 -14.37 -5.32 5.96
CA GLY A 26 -15.61 -6.09 6.09
C GLY A 26 -15.52 -7.44 5.38
N GLU A 27 -16.65 -8.15 5.28
CA GLU A 27 -16.75 -9.33 4.42
C GLU A 27 -16.37 -8.97 2.97
N ILE A 28 -15.59 -9.83 2.33
CA ILE A 28 -15.20 -9.70 0.92
C ILE A 28 -16.43 -9.97 0.05
N LYS A 29 -16.97 -8.96 -0.63
CA LYS A 29 -18.22 -9.09 -1.38
C LYS A 29 -18.02 -9.29 -2.87
N ASP A 30 -16.92 -8.78 -3.41
CA ASP A 30 -16.64 -8.79 -4.84
C ASP A 30 -15.13 -8.83 -5.16
N GLU A 31 -14.81 -8.84 -6.45
CA GLU A 31 -13.44 -8.84 -6.96
C GLU A 31 -12.65 -7.55 -6.63
N TYR A 32 -13.33 -6.43 -6.39
CA TYR A 32 -12.69 -5.17 -6.00
C TYR A 32 -12.24 -5.23 -4.55
N ASP A 33 -13.04 -5.80 -3.66
CA ASP A 33 -12.65 -6.01 -2.26
C ASP A 33 -11.43 -6.94 -2.15
N GLN A 34 -11.39 -8.01 -2.96
CA GLN A 34 -10.23 -8.91 -3.04
C GLN A 34 -8.97 -8.16 -3.53
N ALA A 35 -9.10 -7.37 -4.59
CA ALA A 35 -7.98 -6.62 -5.15
C ALA A 35 -7.49 -5.52 -4.19
N LYS A 36 -8.40 -4.79 -3.53
CA LYS A 36 -8.08 -3.83 -2.46
C LYS A 36 -7.28 -4.50 -1.35
N LEU A 37 -7.76 -5.64 -0.85
CA LEU A 37 -7.12 -6.35 0.26
C LEU A 37 -5.70 -6.83 -0.12
N ALA A 38 -5.52 -7.34 -1.34
CA ALA A 38 -4.23 -7.80 -1.83
C ALA A 38 -3.16 -6.69 -1.78
N ILE A 39 -3.50 -5.49 -2.25
CA ILE A 39 -2.55 -4.37 -2.26
C ILE A 39 -2.38 -3.75 -0.86
N VAL A 40 -3.46 -3.61 -0.08
CA VAL A 40 -3.39 -3.02 1.27
C VAL A 40 -2.55 -3.85 2.22
N ARG A 41 -2.52 -5.18 2.03
CA ARG A 41 -1.65 -6.06 2.81
C ARG A 41 -0.18 -5.67 2.69
N ASP A 42 0.27 -5.33 1.49
CA ASP A 42 1.66 -4.96 1.23
C ASP A 42 1.92 -3.47 1.52
N PHE A 43 0.90 -2.62 1.33
CA PHE A 43 0.98 -1.17 1.47
C PHE A 43 -0.14 -0.59 2.34
N PRO A 44 -0.20 -0.90 3.65
CA PRO A 44 -1.31 -0.49 4.51
C PRO A 44 -1.41 1.04 4.68
N MET A 45 -0.29 1.75 4.61
CA MET A 45 -0.25 3.22 4.62
C MET A 45 -0.95 3.84 3.41
N CYS A 46 -1.12 3.09 2.32
CA CYS A 46 -1.77 3.53 1.10
C CYS A 46 -3.26 3.16 1.02
N PHE A 47 -3.88 2.75 2.13
CA PHE A 47 -5.29 2.34 2.18
C PHE A 47 -6.25 3.31 1.49
N TYR A 48 -6.09 4.61 1.73
CA TYR A 48 -6.96 5.63 1.15
C TYR A 48 -6.79 5.75 -0.38
N PRO A 49 -5.57 5.96 -0.94
CA PRO A 49 -5.36 5.89 -2.38
C PRO A 49 -5.83 4.58 -3.03
N ILE A 50 -5.59 3.43 -2.39
CA ILE A 50 -6.04 2.13 -2.88
C ILE A 50 -7.57 2.10 -2.98
N SER A 51 -8.26 2.49 -1.91
CA SER A 51 -9.71 2.51 -1.88
C SER A 51 -10.28 3.42 -2.97
N LYS A 52 -9.70 4.61 -3.14
CA LYS A 52 -10.13 5.59 -4.17
C LYS A 52 -9.99 5.06 -5.59
N LEU A 53 -8.90 4.38 -5.92
CA LEU A 53 -8.73 3.79 -7.25
C LEU A 53 -9.81 2.75 -7.53
N PHE A 54 -9.96 1.76 -6.65
CA PHE A 54 -10.91 0.68 -6.88
C PHE A 54 -12.38 1.13 -6.78
N ASP A 55 -12.69 2.15 -5.98
CA ASP A 55 -14.01 2.79 -6.01
C ASP A 55 -14.26 3.45 -7.37
N CYS A 56 -13.28 4.18 -7.92
CA CYS A 56 -13.39 4.75 -9.27
C CYS A 56 -13.57 3.67 -10.34
N GLU A 57 -12.77 2.60 -10.31
CA GLU A 57 -12.86 1.51 -11.28
C GLU A 57 -14.24 0.83 -11.22
N ARG A 58 -14.75 0.55 -10.01
CA ARG A 58 -16.08 -0.02 -9.81
C ARG A 58 -17.19 0.87 -10.34
N ASP A 59 -17.15 2.16 -9.99
CA ASP A 59 -18.17 3.14 -10.40
C ASP A 59 -18.21 3.32 -11.92
N ASN A 60 -17.08 3.06 -12.60
CA ASN A 60 -16.95 3.14 -14.06
C ASN A 60 -17.00 1.79 -14.78
N GLN A 61 -17.34 0.71 -14.08
CA GLN A 61 -17.46 -0.65 -14.64
C GLN A 61 -16.15 -1.12 -15.33
N VAL A 62 -15.02 -0.71 -14.78
CA VAL A 62 -13.67 -1.03 -15.25
C VAL A 62 -13.12 -2.15 -14.36
N PRO A 63 -12.64 -3.28 -14.91
CA PRO A 63 -12.11 -4.37 -14.08
C PRO A 63 -11.02 -3.90 -13.11
N PRO A 64 -10.91 -4.50 -11.90
CA PRO A 64 -9.95 -4.09 -10.91
C PRO A 64 -8.51 -4.12 -11.47
N SER A 65 -7.75 -3.06 -11.21
CA SER A 65 -6.37 -2.86 -11.68
C SER A 65 -6.20 -2.73 -13.20
N SER A 66 -7.28 -2.60 -13.96
CA SER A 66 -7.19 -2.40 -15.42
C SER A 66 -6.91 -0.95 -15.82
N SER A 67 -6.89 -0.01 -14.88
CA SER A 67 -6.34 1.35 -15.09
C SER A 67 -4.85 1.38 -15.48
N ALA A 68 -4.11 0.30 -15.23
CA ALA A 68 -2.77 0.11 -15.78
C ALA A 68 -2.79 -0.21 -17.29
N THR A 69 -3.90 -0.73 -17.83
CA THR A 69 -4.09 -0.84 -19.27
C THR A 69 -4.56 0.50 -19.82
N SER A 70 -3.74 1.09 -20.70
CA SER A 70 -3.87 2.40 -21.33
C SER A 70 -5.23 2.75 -22.00
N LYS A 71 -6.19 1.83 -22.00
CA LYS A 71 -7.50 1.98 -22.63
C LYS A 71 -8.48 2.82 -21.80
N PHE A 72 -8.31 2.89 -20.48
CA PHE A 72 -9.28 3.58 -19.59
C PHE A 72 -8.62 4.74 -18.83
N LYS A 73 -8.62 5.93 -19.45
CA LYS A 73 -8.11 7.19 -18.84
C LYS A 73 -8.98 7.72 -17.68
N ILE A 74 -10.06 7.03 -17.31
CA ILE A 74 -11.08 7.55 -16.40
C ILE A 74 -10.55 7.67 -14.97
N CYS A 75 -9.81 6.67 -14.48
CA CYS A 75 -9.27 6.63 -13.10
C CYS A 75 -7.77 6.94 -13.05
N GLN A 76 -7.25 7.69 -14.03
CA GLN A 76 -5.82 7.98 -14.15
C GLN A 76 -5.27 8.80 -12.97
N HIS A 77 -6.11 9.65 -12.37
CA HIS A 77 -5.71 10.49 -11.26
C HIS A 77 -5.57 9.65 -9.98
N GLU A 78 -6.56 8.83 -9.67
CA GLU A 78 -6.53 7.90 -8.54
C GLU A 78 -5.37 6.90 -8.67
N ASN A 79 -5.12 6.42 -9.89
CA ASN A 79 -3.98 5.55 -10.18
C ASN A 79 -2.63 6.26 -9.95
N ALA A 80 -2.51 7.53 -10.36
CA ALA A 80 -1.30 8.30 -10.11
C ALA A 80 -1.05 8.52 -8.61
N HIS A 81 -2.10 8.77 -7.82
CA HIS A 81 -2.01 8.88 -6.36
C HIS A 81 -1.62 7.56 -5.70
N LEU A 82 -2.19 6.45 -6.14
CA LEU A 82 -1.81 5.12 -5.67
C LEU A 82 -0.33 4.84 -5.97
N ASN A 83 0.08 5.02 -7.22
CA ASN A 83 1.47 4.80 -7.65
C ASN A 83 2.43 5.67 -6.85
N PHE A 84 2.11 6.95 -6.68
CA PHE A 84 2.93 7.84 -5.87
C PHE A 84 3.02 7.36 -4.42
N CYS A 85 1.92 6.92 -3.81
CA CYS A 85 1.93 6.40 -2.44
C CYS A 85 2.83 5.16 -2.29
N ILE A 86 2.69 4.19 -3.19
CA ILE A 86 3.50 2.96 -3.20
C ILE A 86 4.98 3.31 -3.40
N LEU A 87 5.31 4.15 -4.38
CA LEU A 87 6.72 4.53 -4.62
C LEU A 87 7.30 5.31 -3.44
N SER A 88 6.48 6.16 -2.80
CA SER A 88 6.89 6.93 -1.62
C SER A 88 7.22 6.07 -0.42
N SER A 89 6.65 4.86 -0.28
CA SER A 89 7.01 3.97 0.83
C SER A 89 8.46 3.47 0.76
N PHE A 90 9.08 3.48 -0.42
CA PHE A 90 10.48 3.09 -0.60
C PHE A 90 11.46 4.25 -0.42
N CYS A 91 11.01 5.48 -0.70
CA CYS A 91 11.81 6.71 -0.67
C CYS A 91 11.06 7.86 0.03
N PRO A 92 10.72 7.73 1.33
CA PRO A 92 9.78 8.63 2.01
C PRO A 92 10.33 10.05 2.19
N PHE A 93 11.65 10.20 2.35
CA PHE A 93 12.27 11.50 2.52
C PHE A 93 12.20 12.32 1.22
N GLU A 94 12.67 11.74 0.11
CA GLU A 94 12.63 12.38 -1.21
C GLU A 94 11.19 12.63 -1.67
N ALA A 95 10.26 11.71 -1.38
CA ALA A 95 8.84 11.89 -1.64
C ALA A 95 8.26 13.11 -0.90
N THR A 96 8.61 13.28 0.38
CA THR A 96 8.15 14.43 1.19
C THR A 96 8.66 15.75 0.60
N LEU A 97 9.94 15.80 0.21
CA LEU A 97 10.50 16.98 -0.45
C LEU A 97 9.78 17.28 -1.77
N LEU A 98 9.47 16.25 -2.56
CA LEU A 98 8.78 16.40 -3.83
C LEU A 98 7.36 16.92 -3.62
N MET A 99 6.60 16.35 -2.68
CA MET A 99 5.25 16.80 -2.32
C MET A 99 5.23 18.25 -1.85
N ASN A 100 6.21 18.65 -1.04
CA ASN A 100 6.34 20.04 -0.60
C ASN A 100 6.63 20.96 -1.78
N CYS A 101 7.48 20.55 -2.72
CA CYS A 101 7.81 21.37 -3.88
C CYS A 101 6.65 21.52 -4.86
N THR A 102 5.91 20.43 -5.10
CA THR A 102 4.76 20.41 -6.01
C THR A 102 3.46 20.88 -5.35
N ASN A 103 3.49 21.29 -4.08
CA ASN A 103 2.30 21.62 -3.29
C ASN A 103 1.24 20.51 -3.36
N GLY A 104 1.68 19.25 -3.22
CA GLY A 104 0.83 18.07 -3.26
C GLY A 104 0.28 17.70 -4.65
N HIS A 105 0.73 18.36 -5.72
CA HIS A 105 0.30 18.01 -7.08
C HIS A 105 1.15 16.85 -7.61
N ILE A 106 0.49 15.72 -7.86
CA ILE A 106 1.08 14.54 -8.50
C ILE A 106 0.81 14.63 -10.01
N PRO A 107 1.84 14.50 -10.87
CA PRO A 107 1.64 14.55 -12.31
C PRO A 107 0.78 13.37 -12.78
N VAL A 108 -0.19 13.66 -13.65
CA VAL A 108 -1.11 12.67 -14.22
C VAL A 108 -0.99 12.71 -15.74
N GLY A 109 -0.74 11.55 -16.34
CA GLY A 109 -0.61 11.40 -17.80
C GLY A 109 0.58 12.16 -18.40
N GLU A 110 0.52 12.39 -19.71
CA GLU A 110 1.61 13.01 -20.48
C GLU A 110 1.63 14.55 -20.41
N THR A 111 0.57 15.18 -19.91
CA THR A 111 0.33 16.62 -20.03
C THR A 111 0.80 17.42 -18.81
N ILE A 112 0.80 16.83 -17.61
CA ILE A 112 1.21 17.54 -16.39
C ILE A 112 2.69 17.27 -16.12
N LYS A 113 3.53 18.26 -16.42
CA LYS A 113 4.98 18.20 -16.18
C LYS A 113 5.31 18.67 -14.78
N ILE A 114 6.29 18.02 -14.14
CA ILE A 114 6.90 18.49 -12.90
C ILE A 114 7.40 19.94 -13.10
N PRO A 115 7.05 20.89 -12.22
CA PRO A 115 7.54 22.26 -12.31
C PRO A 115 9.07 22.29 -12.37
N LYS A 116 9.65 23.17 -13.20
CA LYS A 116 11.11 23.23 -13.37
C LYS A 116 11.88 23.37 -12.04
N LYS A 117 11.32 24.15 -11.11
CA LYS A 117 11.87 24.33 -9.75
C LYS A 117 11.94 23.04 -8.91
N CYS A 118 11.17 22.01 -9.27
CA CYS A 118 11.10 20.74 -8.56
C CYS A 118 11.85 19.61 -9.28
N LEU A 119 12.46 19.87 -10.45
CA LEU A 119 13.15 18.84 -11.23
C LEU A 119 14.30 18.20 -10.47
N GLU A 120 15.09 18.98 -9.73
CA GLU A 120 16.20 18.44 -8.94
C GLU A 120 15.70 17.46 -7.85
N ILE A 121 14.62 17.82 -7.17
CA ILE A 121 14.00 16.98 -6.14
C ILE A 121 13.38 15.74 -6.77
N PHE A 122 12.71 15.89 -7.93
CA PHE A 122 12.17 14.77 -8.68
C PHE A 122 13.27 13.79 -9.11
N ASN A 123 14.40 14.29 -9.63
CA ASN A 123 15.55 13.46 -9.99
C ASN A 123 16.14 12.76 -8.75
N SER A 124 16.16 13.42 -7.60
CA SER A 124 16.58 12.79 -6.34
C SER A 124 15.65 11.64 -5.95
N PHE A 125 14.33 11.83 -6.07
CA PHE A 125 13.34 10.78 -5.82
C PHE A 125 13.51 9.60 -6.79
N ASP A 126 13.65 9.87 -8.08
CA ASP A 126 13.85 8.86 -9.13
C ASP A 126 15.16 8.06 -8.93
N ASN A 127 16.25 8.74 -8.56
CA ASN A 127 17.52 8.09 -8.22
C ASN A 127 17.40 7.18 -6.99
N CYS A 128 16.64 7.61 -5.97
CA CYS A 128 16.38 6.77 -4.81
C CYS A 128 15.62 5.50 -5.21
N LEU A 129 14.55 5.62 -6.01
CA LEU A 129 13.78 4.48 -6.50
C LEU A 129 14.64 3.52 -7.31
N THR A 130 15.42 4.05 -8.25
CA THR A 130 16.37 3.27 -9.07
C THR A 130 17.34 2.48 -8.19
N ARG A 131 17.89 3.09 -7.14
CA ARG A 131 18.76 2.41 -6.19
C ARG A 131 18.03 1.32 -5.42
N LYS A 132 16.80 1.59 -4.94
CA LYS A 132 16.00 0.61 -4.19
C LYS A 132 15.60 -0.60 -5.04
N THR A 133 15.25 -0.39 -6.30
CA THR A 133 15.01 -1.47 -7.26
C THR A 133 16.25 -2.33 -7.44
N LYS A 134 17.43 -1.73 -7.66
CA LYS A 134 18.68 -2.48 -7.77
C LYS A 134 19.04 -3.23 -6.49
N GLU A 135 18.85 -2.65 -5.31
CA GLU A 135 19.05 -3.31 -4.03
C GLU A 135 18.15 -4.56 -3.89
N PHE A 136 16.91 -4.47 -4.36
CA PHE A 136 15.97 -5.59 -4.35
C PHE A 136 16.37 -6.69 -5.34
N GLU A 137 16.72 -6.32 -6.58
CA GLU A 137 17.13 -7.28 -7.62
C GLU A 137 18.44 -8.02 -7.27
N THR A 138 19.40 -7.32 -6.67
CA THR A 138 20.71 -7.88 -6.31
C THR A 138 20.69 -8.71 -5.03
N ARG A 139 19.66 -8.57 -4.19
CA ARG A 139 19.48 -9.38 -2.97
C ARG A 139 19.29 -10.86 -3.23
N GLY A 140 19.06 -11.26 -4.49
CA GLY A 140 19.09 -12.66 -4.92
C GLY A 140 18.29 -13.57 -4.00
N PHE A 141 16.99 -13.68 -4.20
CA PHE A 141 16.18 -14.64 -3.45
C PHE A 141 16.83 -16.02 -3.56
N PRO A 142 17.27 -16.65 -2.45
CA PRO A 142 17.68 -18.04 -2.54
C PRO A 142 16.50 -18.82 -3.09
N GLU A 143 16.73 -19.62 -4.14
CA GLU A 143 15.72 -20.43 -4.86
C GLU A 143 14.95 -21.44 -3.98
N THR A 144 15.10 -21.39 -2.65
CA THR A 144 14.59 -22.37 -1.70
C THR A 144 13.64 -21.83 -0.63
N GLU A 145 13.31 -20.54 -0.62
CA GLU A 145 12.17 -20.11 0.19
C GLU A 145 10.87 -20.50 -0.51
N GLU A 146 10.34 -21.64 -0.07
CA GLU A 146 8.95 -22.05 -0.26
C GLU A 146 8.07 -20.80 -0.11
N ARG A 147 7.65 -20.22 -1.24
CA ARG A 147 6.74 -19.06 -1.26
C ARG A 147 5.66 -19.35 -0.26
N THR A 148 5.57 -18.56 0.80
CA THR A 148 4.58 -18.74 1.85
C THR A 148 3.23 -18.85 1.17
N ARG A 149 2.72 -20.08 1.04
CA ARG A 149 1.39 -20.31 0.50
C ARG A 149 0.45 -19.78 1.57
N VAL A 150 -0.12 -18.63 1.30
CA VAL A 150 -1.25 -18.11 2.06
C VAL A 150 -2.38 -19.09 1.82
N VAL A 151 -2.61 -19.98 2.78
CA VAL A 151 -3.78 -20.87 2.79
C VAL A 151 -4.95 -20.01 3.25
N TYR A 152 -5.82 -19.65 2.31
CA TYR A 152 -7.11 -19.04 2.64
C TYR A 152 -8.00 -20.11 3.24
N GLY A 153 -8.58 -19.80 4.40
CA GLY A 153 -9.45 -20.69 5.16
C GLY A 153 -10.83 -20.85 4.54
N ASP A 154 -10.90 -21.37 3.31
CA ASP A 154 -12.14 -21.87 2.72
C ASP A 154 -11.98 -23.36 2.47
N ASN A 155 -12.22 -24.17 3.52
CA ASN A 155 -12.70 -25.56 3.43
C ASN A 155 -12.87 -26.13 4.86
N ILE A 156 -13.93 -25.72 5.56
CA ILE A 156 -14.58 -26.64 6.50
C ILE A 156 -15.69 -27.33 5.70
N THR A 157 -15.29 -28.31 4.89
CA THR A 157 -16.24 -29.32 4.43
C THR A 157 -16.51 -30.24 5.64
N PRO A 158 -17.75 -30.40 6.11
CA PRO A 158 -18.05 -31.37 7.16
C PRO A 158 -17.74 -32.77 6.64
N ASN A 159 -16.78 -33.41 7.30
CA ASN A 159 -16.34 -34.77 7.08
C ASN A 159 -17.52 -35.75 7.25
N LYS A 160 -18.17 -36.14 6.15
CA LYS A 160 -19.00 -37.34 6.10
C LYS A 160 -18.12 -38.50 5.64
N ASN A 161 -17.42 -39.09 6.60
CA ASN A 161 -17.02 -40.49 6.51
C ASN A 161 -17.39 -41.17 7.83
N LYS A 162 -18.52 -41.88 7.81
CA LYS A 162 -18.79 -42.95 8.77
C LYS A 162 -18.92 -44.25 7.99
N ASN A 163 -17.76 -44.91 7.90
CA ASN A 163 -17.49 -46.33 7.72
C ASN A 163 -18.59 -47.22 7.10
N SER A 164 -18.30 -47.67 5.88
CA SER A 164 -18.54 -49.06 5.51
C SER A 164 -17.37 -49.92 5.98
N ASN A 165 -17.68 -51.04 6.65
CA ASN A 165 -16.97 -52.31 6.78
C ASN A 165 -17.57 -53.01 8.01
N ASP A 166 -17.89 -54.29 8.04
CA ASP A 166 -17.77 -55.40 7.10
C ASP A 166 -18.72 -56.51 7.64
N GLY A 167 -19.11 -57.47 6.80
CA GLY A 167 -19.99 -58.57 7.21
C GLY A 167 -19.32 -59.57 8.16
N THR A 168 -20.12 -60.45 8.79
CA THR A 168 -19.84 -61.90 9.01
C THR A 168 -21.07 -62.56 9.66
N THR A 169 -21.67 -63.49 8.90
CA THR A 169 -22.21 -64.83 9.25
C THR A 169 -22.75 -65.14 10.66
N GLN A 170 -23.99 -65.64 10.71
CA GLN A 170 -24.33 -67.02 11.10
C GLN A 170 -25.57 -67.49 10.33
#